data_AF-A0A2S6UV81-F1
#
_entry.id   AF-A0A2S6UV81-F1
#
_cell.length_a   1.000
_cell.length_b   1.000
_cell.length_c   1.000
_cell.angle_alpha   90.00
_cell.angle_beta   90.00
_cell.angle_gamma   90.00
#
_symmetry.space_group_name_H-M   'P 1'
#
loop_
_entity.id
_entity.type
_entity.pdbx_description
1 polymer ?
#
loop_
_entity_poly.entity_id
_entity_poly.type
_entity_poly.pdbx_seq_one_letter_code
_entity_poly.pdbx_strand_id
1 'polypeptide(L)'
;MKVLSPDKRFEVRLAHSTEEILLAQKLRFSVFYEEMGARPSEEMIKDRIDFDKFDEYCDHMLVIDHKKETKNPVVGAYRMLLDNIAMKNDGFYSSSEYNLKNLVNNIKGHKACEIGRSCVHINYRNNQTIQLLWKGLAH
;
A
#
# COMPACT_ATOMS: atom_id res chain seq x y z
N MET A 1 6.49 -7.31 -11.24
CA MET A 1 7.45 -6.20 -11.08
C MET A 1 8.32 -6.46 -9.86
N LYS A 2 9.65 -6.38 -9.98
CA LYS A 2 10.60 -6.60 -8.88
C LYS A 2 11.83 -5.69 -9.03
N VAL A 3 12.08 -4.85 -8.03
CA VAL A 3 13.28 -3.98 -7.94
C VAL A 3 14.07 -4.38 -6.71
N LEU A 4 15.38 -4.59 -6.87
CA LEU A 4 16.29 -4.85 -5.76
C LEU A 4 17.18 -3.63 -5.51
N SER A 5 17.43 -3.35 -4.25
CA SER A 5 18.51 -2.44 -3.83
C SER A 5 19.89 -2.97 -4.26
N PRO A 6 20.91 -2.11 -4.41
CA PRO A 6 22.24 -2.53 -4.88
C PRO A 6 22.90 -3.63 -4.02
N ASP A 7 22.70 -3.58 -2.70
CA ASP A 7 23.20 -4.58 -1.75
C ASP A 7 22.27 -5.81 -1.62
N LYS A 8 21.18 -5.85 -2.41
CA LYS A 8 20.12 -6.87 -2.41
C LYS A 8 19.45 -7.08 -1.06
N ARG A 9 19.58 -6.13 -0.13
CA ARG A 9 18.93 -6.21 1.18
C ARG A 9 17.44 -5.95 1.07
N PHE A 10 17.09 -4.90 0.34
CA PHE A 10 15.71 -4.48 0.12
C PHE A 10 15.19 -4.91 -1.24
N GLU A 11 13.94 -5.36 -1.26
CA GLU A 11 13.16 -5.72 -2.45
C GLU A 11 11.88 -4.87 -2.51
N VAL A 12 11.51 -4.43 -3.71
CA VAL A 12 10.22 -3.80 -4.00
C VAL A 12 9.48 -4.63 -5.03
N ARG A 13 8.26 -5.03 -4.71
CA ARG A 13 7.39 -5.80 -5.61
C ARG A 13 5.95 -5.73 -5.18
N LEU A 14 5.05 -6.25 -6.01
CA LEU A 14 3.67 -6.51 -5.61
C LEU A 14 3.61 -7.72 -4.67
N ALA A 15 2.62 -7.70 -3.78
CA ALA A 15 2.20 -8.86 -3.01
C ALA A 15 1.65 -9.93 -3.96
N HIS A 16 1.96 -11.20 -3.71
CA HIS A 16 1.49 -12.31 -4.54
C HIS A 16 0.54 -13.25 -3.80
N SER A 17 0.27 -13.00 -2.52
CA SER A 17 -0.63 -13.81 -1.72
C SER A 17 -1.35 -12.99 -0.65
N THR A 18 -2.43 -13.53 -0.13
CA THR A 18 -3.21 -12.94 0.97
C THR A 18 -2.38 -12.82 2.24
N GLU A 19 -1.43 -13.73 2.49
CA GLU A 19 -0.51 -13.64 3.63
C GLU A 19 0.40 -12.42 3.51
N GLU A 20 0.85 -12.06 2.31
CA GLU A 20 1.68 -10.87 2.10
C GLU A 20 0.88 -9.58 2.21
N ILE A 21 -0.38 -9.59 1.74
CA ILE A 21 -1.31 -8.49 1.97
C ILE A 21 -1.51 -8.29 3.47
N LEU A 22 -1.73 -9.38 4.23
CA LEU A 22 -1.87 -9.34 5.68
C LEU A 22 -0.64 -8.71 6.37
N LEU A 23 0.58 -8.97 5.88
CA LEU A 23 1.79 -8.33 6.39
C LEU A 23 1.80 -6.81 6.14
N ALA A 24 1.33 -6.37 4.98
CA ALA A 24 1.15 -4.94 4.69
C ALA A 24 0.08 -4.32 5.61
N GLN A 25 -1.06 -4.99 5.80
CA GLN A 25 -2.14 -4.55 6.68
C GLN A 25 -1.67 -4.40 8.14
N LYS A 26 -0.84 -5.32 8.63
CA LYS A 26 -0.20 -5.21 9.95
C LYS A 26 0.75 -4.03 10.05
N LEU A 27 1.53 -3.75 9.01
CA LEU A 27 2.40 -2.57 8.96
C LEU A 27 1.57 -1.28 9.00
N ARG A 28 0.53 -1.19 8.16
CA ARG A 28 -0.42 -0.08 8.14
C ARG A 28 -1.06 0.14 9.50
N PHE A 29 -1.47 -0.94 10.17
CA PHE A 29 -2.06 -0.86 11.51
C PHE A 29 -1.12 -0.18 12.51
N SER A 30 0.12 -0.67 12.57
CA SER A 30 1.14 -0.13 13.48
C SER A 30 1.46 1.34 13.20
N VAL A 31 1.54 1.73 11.92
CA VAL A 31 1.81 3.13 11.56
C VAL A 31 0.61 4.04 11.78
N PHE A 32 -0.57 3.71 11.26
CA PHE A 32 -1.70 4.64 11.27
C PHE A 32 -2.37 4.74 12.64
N TYR A 33 -2.51 3.62 13.35
CA TYR A 33 -3.33 3.58 14.57
C TYR A 33 -2.49 3.61 15.83
N GLU A 34 -1.41 2.81 15.89
CA GLU A 34 -0.57 2.79 17.10
C GLU A 34 0.34 4.01 17.21
N GLU A 35 0.90 4.45 16.08
CA GLU A 35 1.83 5.58 16.06
C GLU A 35 1.12 6.92 15.79
N MET A 36 0.28 7.00 14.75
CA MET A 36 -0.31 8.27 14.30
C MET A 36 -1.68 8.60 14.93
N GLY A 37 -2.26 7.68 15.71
CA GLY A 37 -3.48 7.94 16.48
C GLY A 37 -4.77 7.99 15.65
N ALA A 38 -4.82 7.35 14.49
CA ALA A 38 -6.07 7.10 13.79
C ALA A 38 -7.02 6.24 14.66
N ARG A 39 -8.32 6.25 14.35
CA ARG A 39 -9.34 5.52 15.12
C ARG A 39 -9.71 4.21 14.43
N PRO A 40 -9.31 3.04 14.96
CA PRO A 40 -9.63 1.75 14.34
C PRO A 40 -11.05 1.31 14.71
N SER A 41 -11.64 0.44 13.87
CA SER A 41 -12.84 -0.32 14.26
C SER A 41 -12.49 -1.40 15.29
N GLU A 42 -13.50 -1.95 15.97
CA GLU A 42 -13.29 -3.05 16.94
C GLU A 42 -12.63 -4.28 16.28
N GLU A 43 -13.00 -4.59 15.04
CA GLU A 43 -12.42 -5.69 14.27
C GLU A 43 -10.94 -5.46 13.95
N MET A 44 -10.58 -4.24 13.51
CA MET A 44 -9.19 -3.86 13.27
C MET A 44 -8.34 -3.98 14.55
N ILE A 45 -8.88 -3.61 15.71
CA ILE A 45 -8.19 -3.75 17.01
C ILE A 45 -7.95 -5.21 17.33
N LYS A 46 -8.98 -6.06 17.18
CA LYS A 46 -8.93 -7.48 17.50
C LYS A 46 -7.83 -8.21 16.73
N ASP A 47 -7.75 -7.95 15.43
CA ASP A 47 -6.82 -8.66 14.54
C ASP A 47 -5.51 -7.88 14.30
N ARG A 48 -5.44 -6.63 14.80
CA ARG A 48 -4.30 -5.70 14.69
C ARG A 48 -3.86 -5.49 13.24
N ILE A 49 -4.84 -5.25 12.37
CA ILE A 49 -4.69 -5.04 10.93
C ILE A 49 -5.53 -3.85 10.47
N ASP A 50 -4.99 -3.05 9.56
CA ASP A 50 -5.72 -2.03 8.81
C ASP A 50 -6.30 -2.69 7.57
N PHE A 51 -7.63 -2.72 7.41
CA PHE A 51 -8.27 -3.29 6.23
C PHE A 51 -9.52 -2.51 5.81
N ASP A 52 -9.85 -2.55 4.52
CA ASP A 52 -11.15 -2.12 4.01
C ASP A 52 -11.53 -2.93 2.76
N LYS A 53 -12.73 -2.66 2.21
CA LYS A 53 -13.25 -3.36 1.02
C LYS A 53 -12.37 -3.23 -0.24
N PHE A 54 -11.51 -2.23 -0.32
CA PHE A 54 -10.66 -2.01 -1.50
C PHE A 54 -9.48 -2.99 -1.53
N ASP A 55 -9.08 -3.56 -0.39
CA ASP A 55 -7.95 -4.50 -0.34
C ASP A 55 -8.21 -5.80 -1.13
N GLU A 56 -9.46 -6.14 -1.42
CA GLU A 56 -9.81 -7.34 -2.21
C GLU A 56 -9.37 -7.26 -3.67
N TYR A 57 -9.32 -6.05 -4.23
CA TYR A 57 -9.03 -5.82 -5.65
C TYR A 57 -7.89 -4.83 -5.90
N CYS A 58 -7.30 -4.25 -4.87
CA CYS A 58 -6.10 -3.45 -5.02
C CYS A 58 -4.85 -4.32 -5.11
N ASP A 59 -3.88 -3.86 -5.89
CA ASP A 59 -2.52 -4.34 -5.77
C ASP A 59 -1.87 -3.73 -4.51
N HIS A 60 -1.01 -4.51 -3.87
CA HIS A 60 -0.25 -4.06 -2.70
C HIS A 60 1.24 -4.08 -3.02
N MET A 61 1.84 -2.91 -3.21
CA MET A 61 3.28 -2.81 -3.40
C MET A 61 3.98 -2.78 -2.04
N LEU A 62 4.98 -3.63 -1.89
CA LEU A 62 5.71 -3.86 -0.64
C LEU A 62 7.17 -3.44 -0.83
N VAL A 63 7.75 -2.85 0.21
CA VAL A 63 9.20 -2.81 0.43
C VAL A 63 9.53 -3.83 1.51
N ILE A 64 10.37 -4.79 1.17
CA ILE A 64 10.73 -5.94 2.02
C ILE A 64 12.20 -5.81 2.39
N ASP A 65 12.53 -5.92 3.67
CA ASP A 65 13.91 -6.07 4.14
C ASP A 65 14.23 -7.54 4.42
N HIS A 66 15.06 -8.16 3.59
CA HIS A 66 15.46 -9.55 3.73
C HIS A 66 16.36 -9.83 4.95
N LYS A 67 16.91 -8.79 5.60
CA LYS A 67 17.71 -8.92 6.82
C LYS A 67 16.92 -8.61 8.10
N LYS A 68 15.63 -8.26 7.99
CA LYS A 68 14.81 -7.99 9.16
C LYS A 68 14.41 -9.31 9.83
N GLU A 69 14.99 -9.56 11.00
CA GLU A 69 14.74 -10.77 11.80
C GLU A 69 13.42 -10.66 12.60
N THR A 70 12.30 -10.49 11.91
CA THR A 70 10.98 -10.49 12.54
C THR A 70 9.97 -11.26 11.69
N LYS A 71 8.82 -11.58 12.29
CA LYS A 71 7.71 -12.24 11.57
C LYS A 71 7.15 -11.39 10.41
N ASN A 72 7.42 -10.09 10.37
CA ASN A 72 6.96 -9.20 9.31
C ASN A 72 8.14 -8.47 8.66
N PRO A 73 8.66 -8.96 7.52
CA PRO A 73 9.77 -8.34 6.81
C PRO A 73 9.37 -7.09 6.00
N VAL A 74 8.08 -6.76 5.92
CA VAL A 74 7.60 -5.56 5.21
C VAL A 74 7.96 -4.32 6.02
N VAL A 75 8.60 -3.35 5.37
CA VAL A 75 9.08 -2.10 5.96
C VAL A 75 8.47 -0.86 5.31
N GLY A 76 7.82 -1.00 4.16
CA GLY A 76 7.02 0.04 3.52
C GLY A 76 5.94 -0.59 2.64
N ALA A 77 4.83 0.13 2.45
CA ALA A 77 3.74 -0.35 1.59
C ALA A 77 2.98 0.80 0.93
N TYR A 78 2.55 0.56 -0.32
CA TYR A 78 1.52 1.32 -1.03
C TYR A 78 0.37 0.38 -1.42
N ARG A 79 -0.85 0.90 -1.36
CA ARG A 79 -2.01 0.29 -2.03
C ARG A 79 -2.21 0.98 -3.38
N MET A 80 -2.40 0.19 -4.42
CA MET A 80 -2.48 0.63 -5.81
C MET A 80 -3.82 0.20 -6.39
N LEU A 81 -4.63 1.18 -6.81
CA LEU A 81 -5.92 0.95 -7.44
C LEU A 81 -5.87 1.45 -8.89
N LEU A 82 -5.80 0.53 -9.84
CA LEU A 82 -5.78 0.84 -11.27
C LEU A 82 -7.17 1.31 -11.74
N ASP A 83 -7.20 2.21 -12.72
CA ASP A 83 -8.43 2.79 -13.27
C ASP A 83 -9.41 1.72 -13.76
N ASN A 84 -8.93 0.74 -14.51
CA ASN A 84 -9.75 -0.33 -15.05
C ASN A 84 -10.36 -1.24 -13.97
N ILE A 85 -9.70 -1.36 -12.82
CA ILE A 85 -10.19 -2.10 -11.65
C ILE A 85 -11.19 -1.23 -10.88
N ALA A 86 -10.86 0.04 -10.63
CA ALA A 86 -11.76 1.00 -9.99
C ALA A 86 -13.11 1.07 -10.71
N MET A 87 -13.09 1.22 -12.04
CA MET A 87 -14.31 1.35 -12.86
C MET A 87 -15.17 0.07 -12.91
N LYS A 88 -14.61 -1.10 -12.56
CA LYS A 88 -15.33 -2.38 -12.49
C LYS A 88 -15.88 -2.69 -11.09
N ASN A 89 -15.48 -1.92 -10.08
CA ASN A 89 -15.84 -2.11 -8.68
C ASN A 89 -16.49 -0.82 -8.13
N ASP A 90 -16.09 -0.36 -6.94
CA ASP A 90 -16.68 0.78 -6.24
C ASP A 90 -16.21 2.17 -6.74
N GLY A 91 -15.45 2.23 -7.83
CA GLY A 91 -14.72 3.43 -8.22
C GLY A 91 -13.44 3.63 -7.42
N PHE A 92 -12.85 4.83 -7.51
CA PHE A 92 -11.68 5.22 -6.74
C PHE A 92 -12.04 5.45 -5.27
N TYR A 93 -11.18 5.07 -4.32
CA TYR A 93 -11.41 5.33 -2.89
C TYR A 93 -11.62 6.82 -2.64
N SER A 94 -10.81 7.68 -3.28
CA SER A 94 -10.93 9.13 -3.11
C SER A 94 -12.28 9.69 -3.54
N SER A 95 -13.08 8.95 -4.33
CA SER A 95 -14.44 9.36 -4.69
C SER A 95 -15.45 9.23 -3.54
N SER A 96 -15.14 8.48 -2.47
CA SER A 96 -15.96 8.48 -1.24
C SER A 96 -15.77 9.75 -0.42
N GLU A 97 -14.58 10.35 -0.51
CA GLU A 97 -14.19 11.52 0.29
C GLU A 97 -14.36 12.84 -0.48
N TYR A 98 -14.24 12.80 -1.81
CA TYR A 98 -14.20 13.98 -2.67
C TYR A 98 -15.05 13.81 -3.94
N ASN A 99 -15.55 14.92 -4.48
CA ASN A 99 -16.23 14.90 -5.78
C ASN A 99 -15.20 14.87 -6.93
N LEU A 100 -14.91 13.67 -7.43
CA LEU A 100 -13.94 13.45 -8.50
C LEU A 100 -14.53 13.32 -9.90
N LYS A 101 -15.84 13.61 -10.09
CA LYS A 101 -16.55 13.36 -11.37
C LYS A 101 -15.82 13.92 -12.59
N ASN A 102 -15.35 15.17 -12.52
CA ASN A 102 -14.65 15.81 -13.64
C ASN A 102 -13.30 15.15 -13.92
N LEU A 103 -12.54 14.81 -12.89
CA LEU A 103 -11.25 14.14 -13.03
C LEU A 103 -11.45 12.75 -13.66
N VAL A 104 -12.36 11.94 -13.13
CA VAL A 104 -12.66 10.60 -13.62
C VAL A 104 -13.13 10.62 -15.07
N ASN A 105 -13.99 11.58 -15.44
CA ASN A 105 -14.43 11.75 -16.83
C ASN A 105 -13.26 12.12 -17.76
N ASN A 106 -12.34 12.98 -17.32
CA ASN A 106 -11.21 13.43 -18.12
C ASN A 106 -10.11 12.36 -18.31
N ILE A 107 -9.94 11.46 -17.35
CA ILE A 107 -8.95 10.37 -17.44
C ILE A 107 -9.52 9.09 -18.06
N LYS A 108 -10.80 9.09 -18.44
CA LYS A 108 -11.44 7.90 -19.04
C LYS A 108 -10.72 7.51 -20.34
N GLY A 109 -10.21 6.28 -20.38
CA GLY A 109 -9.42 5.77 -21.51
C GLY A 109 -7.92 6.06 -21.41
N HIS A 110 -7.46 6.70 -20.34
CA HIS A 110 -6.04 6.78 -19.98
C HIS A 110 -5.73 5.79 -18.85
N LYS A 111 -4.49 5.30 -18.83
CA LYS A 111 -4.01 4.49 -17.71
C LYS A 111 -3.81 5.40 -16.51
N ALA A 112 -4.52 5.14 -15.42
CA ALA A 112 -4.35 5.87 -14.17
C ALA A 112 -4.29 4.91 -13.00
N CYS A 113 -3.62 5.34 -11.93
CA CYS A 113 -3.51 4.57 -10.70
C CYS A 113 -3.68 5.51 -9.51
N GLU A 114 -4.61 5.17 -8.63
CA GLU A 114 -4.71 5.80 -7.32
C GLU A 114 -3.76 5.09 -6.35
N ILE A 115 -2.92 5.89 -5.70
CA ILE A 115 -1.97 5.42 -4.68
C ILE A 115 -2.47 5.87 -3.32
N GLY A 116 -2.65 4.92 -2.41
CA GLY A 116 -3.15 5.18 -1.07
C GLY A 116 -2.50 4.30 -0.02
N ARG A 117 -2.94 4.50 1.23
CA ARG A 117 -2.47 3.74 2.40
C ARG A 117 -0.94 3.68 2.51
N SER A 118 -0.29 4.77 2.12
CA SER A 118 1.14 4.92 2.07
C SER A 118 1.74 4.94 3.47
N CYS A 119 2.58 3.96 3.79
CA CYS A 119 3.23 3.89 5.09
C CYS A 119 4.65 3.32 5.00
N VAL A 120 5.49 3.75 5.94
CA VAL A 120 6.85 3.25 6.14
C VAL A 120 7.07 3.06 7.63
N HIS A 121 7.59 1.89 8.00
CA HIS A 121 7.95 1.55 9.37
C HIS A 121 8.91 2.60 9.94
N ILE A 122 8.73 3.01 11.21
CA ILE A 122 9.47 4.12 11.84
C ILE A 122 11.00 4.04 11.63
N ASN A 123 11.60 2.87 11.88
CA ASN A 123 13.05 2.63 11.72
C ASN A 123 13.57 2.64 10.27
N TYR A 124 12.68 2.73 9.27
CA TYR A 124 12.99 2.67 7.84
C TYR A 124 12.60 3.94 7.09
N ARG A 125 12.19 5.00 7.81
CA ARG A 125 11.87 6.31 7.24
C ARG A 125 13.13 7.07 6.86
N ASN A 126 13.72 6.67 5.75
CA ASN A 126 14.92 7.25 5.17
C ASN A 126 14.74 7.41 3.66
N ASN A 127 15.69 8.12 3.04
CA ASN A 127 15.66 8.38 1.60
C ASN A 127 15.66 7.10 0.75
N GLN A 128 16.31 6.03 1.23
CA GLN A 128 16.40 4.76 0.50
C GLN A 128 15.01 4.13 0.32
N THR A 129 14.21 4.03 1.40
CA THR A 129 12.88 3.41 1.34
C THR A 129 11.92 4.18 0.43
N ILE A 130 11.93 5.52 0.50
CA ILE A 130 11.09 6.35 -0.37
C ILE A 130 11.50 6.21 -1.84
N GLN A 131 12.81 6.23 -2.12
CA GLN A 131 13.31 6.02 -3.48
C GLN A 131 12.94 4.64 -4.03
N LEU A 132 12.96 3.60 -3.18
CA LEU A 132 12.54 2.26 -3.54
C LEU A 132 11.05 2.20 -3.90
N LEU A 133 10.18 2.81 -3.10
CA LEU A 133 8.75 2.93 -3.41
C LEU A 133 8.51 3.63 -4.75
N TRP A 134 9.18 4.76 -5.00
CA TRP A 134 9.05 5.49 -6.26
C TRP A 134 9.59 4.71 -7.46
N LYS A 135 10.70 3.99 -7.30
CA LYS A 135 11.22 3.08 -8.33
C LYS A 135 10.24 1.95 -8.64
N GLY A 136 9.52 1.46 -7.64
CA GLY A 136 8.43 0.52 -7.83
C GLY A 136 7.30 1.14 -8.68
N LEU A 137 6.88 2.37 -8.42
CA LEU A 137 5.82 3.01 -9.21
C LEU A 137 6.22 3.31 -10.66
N ALA A 138 7.49 3.62 -10.91
CA ALA A 138 7.97 4.02 -12.23
C ALA A 138 8.22 2.85 -13.19
N HIS A 139 8.00 1.61 -12.76
CA HIS A 139 8.40 0.40 -13.49
C HIS A 139 7.21 -0.30 -14.16
#